data_AF-A0A068R4X1-F1
#
_entry.id   AF-A0A068R4X1-F1
#
_cell.length_a   1.000
_cell.length_b   1.000
_cell.length_c   1.000
_cell.angle_alpha   90.00
_cell.angle_beta   90.00
_cell.angle_gamma   90.00
#
_symmetry.space_group_name_H-M   'P 1'
#
loop_
_entity.id
_entity.type
_entity.pdbx_description
1 polymer ?
#
loop_
_entity_poly.entity_id
_entity_poly.type
_entity_poly.pdbx_seq_one_letter_code
_entity_poly.pdbx_strand_id
1 'polypeptide(L)' 'MNIDHDFLQAVSKEQPSYGYAEVSVIGGLVLENDRWDDIVQLLVPEDFFFPAHRIMYQAIAELTEKIHRMI' A
#
# COMPACT_ATOMS: atom_id res chain seq x y z
N MET A 1 18.78 -9.43 18.01
CA MET A 1 18.19 -8.08 18.00
C MET A 1 16.71 -8.24 18.31
N ASN A 2 16.29 -7.83 19.51
CA ASN A 2 14.89 -7.59 19.79
C ASN A 2 14.60 -6.22 19.19
N ILE A 3 14.25 -6.18 17.91
CA ILE A 3 13.51 -5.02 17.44
C ILE A 3 12.08 -5.34 17.84
N ASP A 4 11.44 -4.38 18.50
CA ASP A 4 10.00 -4.37 18.71
C ASP A 4 9.35 -4.34 17.31
N HIS A 5 9.25 -5.51 16.68
CA HIS A 5 9.20 -5.66 15.21
C HIS A 5 7.81 -5.42 14.63
N ASP A 6 6.83 -5.05 15.44
CA ASP A 6 5.45 -5.08 15.00
C ASP A 6 4.64 -3.86 15.44
N PHE A 7 5.18 -2.68 15.08
CA PHE A 7 4.44 -1.42 15.18
C PHE A 7 3.06 -1.51 14.51
N LEU A 8 2.98 -2.21 13.38
CA LEU A 8 1.72 -2.41 12.65
C LEU A 8 0.70 -3.19 13.50
N GLN A 9 1.09 -4.31 14.11
CA GLN A 9 0.18 -5.02 15.04
C GLN A 9 -0.13 -4.22 16.29
N ALA A 10 0.84 -3.50 16.87
CA ALA A 10 0.60 -2.71 18.06
C ALA A 10 -0.50 -1.67 17.82
N VAL A 11 -0.46 -0.98 16.68
CA VAL A 11 -1.49 -0.03 16.27
C VAL A 11 -2.81 -0.73 15.92
N SER A 12 -2.75 -1.87 15.22
CA SER A 12 -3.94 -2.63 14.81
C SER A 12 -4.73 -3.22 15.99
N LYS A 13 -4.10 -3.39 17.15
CA LYS A 13 -4.80 -3.82 18.38
C LYS A 13 -5.67 -2.72 18.99
N GLU A 14 -5.27 -1.46 18.82
CA GLU A 14 -5.94 -0.30 19.43
C GLU A 14 -6.97 0.34 18.50
N GLN A 15 -6.76 0.26 17.18
CA GLN A 15 -7.68 0.80 16.18
C GLN A 15 -7.93 -0.20 15.05
N PRO A 16 -9.15 -0.28 14.50
CA PRO A 16 -9.47 -1.17 13.38
C PRO A 16 -8.61 -0.84 12.16
N SER A 17 -7.53 -1.61 12.00
CA SER A 17 -6.58 -1.47 10.89
C SER A 17 -5.91 -2.82 10.65
N TYR A 18 -5.37 -2.99 9.44
CA TYR A 18 -4.71 -4.22 9.03
C TYR A 18 -3.38 -3.90 8.34
N GLY A 19 -2.40 -3.42 9.12
CA GLY A 19 -1.14 -2.90 8.56
C GLY A 19 -0.38 -3.90 7.70
N TYR A 20 -0.41 -5.19 8.02
CA TYR A 20 0.20 -6.22 7.16
C TYR A 20 -0.53 -6.43 5.84
N ALA A 21 -1.85 -6.28 5.81
CA ALA A 21 -2.60 -6.35 4.56
C ALA A 21 -2.23 -5.19 3.64
N GLU A 22 -2.08 -3.97 4.19
CA GLU A 22 -1.61 -2.80 3.45
C GLU A 22 -0.22 -3.02 2.85
N VAL A 23 0.74 -3.52 3.65
CA VAL A 23 2.08 -3.85 3.16
C VAL A 23 2.04 -4.94 2.08
N SER A 24 1.17 -5.95 2.21
CA SER A 24 1.00 -6.99 1.19
C SER A 24 0.47 -6.43 -0.13
N VAL A 25 -0.50 -5.51 -0.10
CA VAL A 25 -1.01 -4.85 -1.32
C VAL A 25 0.10 -4.05 -2.00
N ILE A 26 0.81 -3.20 -1.24
CA ILE A 26 1.92 -2.39 -1.77
C ILE A 26 3.02 -3.28 -2.33
N GLY A 27 3.43 -4.32 -1.60
CA GLY A 27 4.45 -5.26 -2.05
C GLY A 27 4.04 -5.99 -3.32
N GLY A 28 2.77 -6.40 -3.42
CA GLY A 28 2.21 -7.02 -4.62
C GLY A 28 2.29 -6.08 -5.84
N LEU A 29 1.87 -4.82 -5.69
CA LEU A 29 1.93 -3.83 -6.77
C LEU A 29 3.36 -3.53 -7.23
N VAL A 30 4.32 -3.46 -6.31
CA VAL A 30 5.74 -3.24 -6.65
C VAL A 30 6.32 -4.42 -7.45
N LEU A 31 5.87 -5.64 -7.17
CA LEU A 31 6.34 -6.85 -7.87
C LEU A 31 5.63 -7.04 -9.23
N GLU A 32 4.33 -6.76 -9.29
CA GLU A 32 3.49 -6.91 -10.49
C GLU A 32 2.74 -5.60 -10.76
N ASN A 33 3.43 -4.63 -11.38
CA ASN A 33 2.83 -3.31 -11.68
C ASN A 33 1.60 -3.40 -12.61
N ASP A 34 1.52 -4.41 -13.47
CA ASP A 34 0.40 -4.64 -14.39
C ASP A 34 -0.93 -4.94 -13.66
N ARG A 35 -0.88 -5.26 -12.35
CA ARG A 35 -2.07 -5.44 -11.51
C ARG A 35 -2.70 -4.14 -11.04
N TRP A 36 -2.08 -3.01 -11.34
CA TRP A 36 -2.58 -1.69 -10.97
C TRP A 36 -4.04 -1.49 -11.39
N ASP A 37 -4.38 -1.80 -12.65
CA ASP A 37 -5.72 -1.57 -13.23
C ASP A 37 -6.82 -2.39 -12.53
N ASP A 38 -6.46 -3.54 -11.94
CA ASP A 38 -7.37 -4.36 -11.13
C ASP A 38 -7.56 -3.74 -9.74
N ILE A 39 -6.46 -3.30 -9.10
CA ILE A 39 -6.45 -2.85 -7.71
C ILE A 39 -7.10 -1.49 -7.52
N VAL A 40 -6.93 -0.55 -8.47
CA VAL A 40 -7.53 0.79 -8.38
C VAL A 40 -9.06 0.78 -8.39
N GLN A 41 -9.68 -0.31 -8.86
CA GLN A 41 -11.13 -0.47 -8.81
C GLN A 41 -11.63 -0.82 -7.41
N LEU A 42 -10.74 -1.30 -6.54
CA LEU A 42 -11.06 -1.81 -5.21
C LEU A 42 -10.58 -0.90 -4.08
N LEU A 43 -9.47 -0.19 -4.28
CA LEU A 43 -8.80 0.59 -3.24
C LEU A 43 -8.47 2.01 -3.69
N VAL A 44 -8.76 2.96 -2.82
CA VAL A 44 -8.30 4.35 -2.91
C VAL A 44 -7.23 4.63 -1.83
N PRO A 45 -6.38 5.67 -1.99
CA PRO A 45 -5.34 5.97 -1.00
C PRO A 45 -5.87 6.12 0.43
N GLU A 46 -7.09 6.63 0.61
CA GLU A 46 -7.70 6.87 1.91
C GLU A 46 -8.07 5.58 2.66
N ASP A 47 -8.17 4.44 1.97
CA ASP A 47 -8.44 3.13 2.57
C ASP A 47 -7.26 2.59 3.39
N PHE A 48 -6.05 3.09 3.12
CA PHE A 48 -4.87 2.73 3.90
C PHE A 48 -4.90 3.48 5.23
N PHE A 49 -4.76 2.78 6.35
CA PHE A 49 -4.77 3.40 7.67
C PHE A 49 -3.48 4.17 7.94
N PHE A 50 -2.33 3.60 7.57
CA PHE A 50 -1.04 4.19 7.89
C PHE A 50 -0.67 5.29 6.89
N PRO A 51 -0.38 6.53 7.33
CA PRO A 51 -0.06 7.63 6.43
C PRO A 51 1.11 7.33 5.48
N ALA A 52 2.11 6.59 5.95
CA ALA A 52 3.24 6.17 5.13
C ALA A 52 2.79 5.26 3.97
N HIS A 53 1.85 4.35 4.21
CA HIS A 53 1.33 3.44 3.18
C HIS A 53 0.47 4.19 2.16
N ARG A 54 -0.30 5.21 2.58
CA ARG A 54 -1.02 6.13 1.68
C ARG A 54 -0.07 6.78 0.68
N ILE A 55 1.02 7.35 1.17
CA ILE A 55 2.02 8.05 0.36
C ILE A 55 2.67 7.08 -0.62
N MET A 56 2.98 5.85 -0.19
CA MET A 56 3.53 4.83 -1.07
C MET A 56 2.55 4.44 -2.18
N TYR A 57 1.28 4.18 -1.85
CA TYR A 57 0.27 3.84 -2.82
C TYR A 57 0.05 4.96 -3.86
N GLN A 58 0.01 6.22 -3.41
CA GLN A 58 -0.07 7.38 -4.30
C GLN A 58 1.14 7.50 -5.23
N ALA A 59 2.36 7.28 -4.71
CA ALA A 59 3.56 7.31 -5.53
C ALA A 59 3.56 6.21 -6.61
N ILE A 60 3.09 5.01 -6.27
CA ILE A 60 2.91 3.92 -7.24
C ILE A 60 1.90 4.35 -8.31
N ALA A 61 0.76 4.92 -7.92
CA ALA A 61 -0.24 5.44 -8.86
C ALA A 61 0.36 6.40 -9.89
N GLU A 62 1.07 7.42 -9.40
CA GLU A 62 1.68 8.44 -10.25
C GLU A 62 2.73 7.87 -11.21
N LEU A 63 3.53 6.91 -10.74
CA LEU A 63 4.54 6.25 -11.56
C LEU A 63 3.90 5.37 -12.62
N THR A 64 2.90 4.59 -12.25
CA THR A 64 2.17 3.73 -13.18
C THR A 64 1.48 4.54 -14.25
N GLU A 65 0.81 5.64 -13.91
CA GLU A 65 0.22 6.52 -14.91
C GLU A 65 1.26 7.14 -15.85
N LYS A 66 2.43 7.53 -15.34
CA LYS A 66 3.52 8.06 -16.19
C LYS A 66 4.01 7.01 -17.17
N ILE A 67 4.19 5.76 -16.73
CA ILE A 67 4.60 4.65 -17.59
C ILE A 67 3.56 4.42 -18.68
N HIS A 68 2.27 4.32 -18.33
CA HIS A 68 1.19 4.11 -19.30
C HIS A 68 1.09 5.23 -20.34
N ARG A 69 1.44 6.47 -19.98
CA ARG A 69 1.44 7.61 -20.92
C ARG A 69 2.64 7.61 -21.88
N MET A 70 3.66 6.77 -21.65
CA MET A 70 4.88 6.71 -22.47
C MET A 70 4.86 5.60 -23.53
N ILE A 71 3.88 4.70 -23.46
CA ILE A 71 3.66 3.57 -24.39
C ILE A 71 2.51 3.89 -25.33
#